data_AF-A0AAD8YAF5-F1
#
_entry.id   AF-A0AAD8YAF5-F1
#
_cell.length_a   1.000
_cell.length_b   1.000
_cell.length_c   1.000
_cell.angle_alpha   90.00
_cell.angle_beta   90.00
_cell.angle_gamma   90.00
#
_symmetry.space_group_name_H-M   'P 1'
#
loop_
_entity.id
_entity.type
_entity.pdbx_description
1 polymer ?
#
loop_
_entity_poly.entity_id
_entity_poly.type
_entity_poly.pdbx_seq_one_letter_code
_entity_poly.pdbx_strand_id
1 'polypeptide(L)'
;MSQPEEEKPGQSNRAQVKDDGRDARLSFRKFAEHKMKREFKEEAIKKCEQPLKNFGQCAQESGLLVVFKCREFNRKINECMTEHNSPEKFEEFLKANQDELDKRTLRSKTA
;
A
#
# COMPACT_ATOMS: atom_id res chain seq x y z
N MET A 1 -6.97 54.29 29.92
CA MET A 1 -6.11 53.86 28.81
C MET A 1 -5.69 52.44 29.11
N SER A 2 -6.35 51.46 28.52
CA SER A 2 -6.04 50.05 28.69
C SER A 2 -5.72 49.50 27.31
N GLN A 3 -4.49 49.04 27.16
CA GLN A 3 -3.94 48.50 25.91
C GLN A 3 -4.57 47.12 25.63
N PRO A 4 -4.74 46.72 24.35
CA PRO A 4 -5.17 45.37 23.99
C PRO A 4 -4.00 44.37 24.11
N GLU A 5 -4.29 43.19 24.66
CA GLU A 5 -3.32 42.10 24.83
C GLU A 5 -2.99 41.42 23.48
N GLU A 6 -1.69 41.29 23.20
CA GLU A 6 -1.14 40.61 22.02
C GLU A 6 -1.34 39.09 22.08
N GLU A 7 -1.80 38.51 20.97
CA GLU A 7 -1.96 37.06 20.77
C GLU A 7 -0.60 36.41 20.42
N LYS A 8 -0.08 35.52 21.29
CA LYS A 8 1.19 34.79 21.06
C LYS A 8 0.95 33.44 20.33
N PRO A 9 1.67 33.15 19.22
CA PRO A 9 1.57 31.86 18.54
C PRO A 9 2.50 30.84 19.22
N GLY A 10 1.97 29.79 19.84
CA GLY A 10 2.85 28.76 20.41
C GLY A 10 2.30 27.75 21.42
N GLN A 11 0.99 27.54 21.55
CA GLN A 11 0.47 26.41 22.34
C GLN A 11 -0.39 25.52 21.45
N SER A 12 0.26 24.57 20.75
CA SER A 12 -0.46 23.40 20.24
C SER A 12 -0.99 22.63 21.44
N ASN A 13 -2.31 22.55 21.57
CA ASN A 13 -2.94 21.87 22.68
C ASN A 13 -2.52 20.40 22.64
N ARG A 14 -2.03 19.83 23.76
CA ARG A 14 -1.55 18.43 23.79
C ARG A 14 -2.61 17.43 23.29
N ALA A 15 -3.89 17.79 23.39
CA ALA A 15 -4.99 17.07 22.78
C ALA A 15 -4.91 17.09 21.24
N GLN A 16 -4.74 18.26 20.62
CA GLN A 16 -4.59 18.42 19.16
C GLN A 16 -3.38 17.63 18.62
N VAL A 17 -2.22 17.69 19.28
CA VAL A 17 -1.04 16.89 18.88
C VAL A 17 -1.32 15.38 18.88
N LYS A 18 -2.11 14.92 19.86
CA LYS A 18 -2.49 13.50 19.95
C LYS A 18 -3.52 13.11 18.90
N ASP A 19 -4.49 13.99 18.62
CA ASP A 19 -5.52 13.78 17.61
C ASP A 19 -4.93 13.81 16.20
N ASP A 20 -4.04 14.75 15.90
CA ASP A 20 -3.29 14.80 14.62
C ASP A 20 -2.42 13.55 14.44
N GLY A 21 -1.76 13.09 15.52
CA GLY A 21 -0.99 11.85 15.52
C GLY A 21 -1.86 10.61 15.32
N ARG A 22 -3.09 10.61 15.83
CA ARG A 22 -4.08 9.55 15.64
C ARG A 22 -4.61 9.55 14.20
N ASP A 23 -4.94 10.71 13.65
CA ASP A 23 -5.43 10.87 12.28
C ASP A 23 -4.35 10.53 11.24
N ALA A 24 -3.09 10.86 11.50
CA ALA A 24 -1.97 10.44 10.66
C ALA A 24 -1.84 8.91 10.60
N ARG A 25 -2.09 8.20 11.72
CA ARG A 25 -1.99 6.73 11.82
C ARG A 25 -3.26 6.02 11.34
N LEU A 26 -4.43 6.63 11.50
CA LEU A 26 -5.75 6.07 11.18
C LEU A 26 -6.37 6.69 9.93
N SER A 27 -5.58 7.40 9.12
CA SER A 27 -6.08 8.07 7.92
C SER A 27 -6.91 7.12 7.08
N PHE A 28 -8.21 7.39 6.95
CA PHE A 28 -9.13 6.61 6.12
C PHE A 28 -8.66 6.51 4.67
N ARG A 29 -7.92 7.52 4.20
CA ARG A 29 -7.25 7.50 2.90
C ARG A 29 -6.17 6.43 2.84
N LYS A 30 -5.33 6.29 3.88
CA LYS A 30 -4.32 5.21 3.95
C LYS A 30 -4.93 3.82 3.97
N PHE A 31 -6.08 3.67 4.65
CA PHE A 31 -6.84 2.42 4.60
C PHE A 31 -7.35 2.12 3.17
N ALA A 32 -7.92 3.12 2.50
CA ALA A 32 -8.39 2.99 1.12
C ALA A 32 -7.24 2.67 0.14
N GLU A 33 -6.11 3.38 0.25
CA GLU A 33 -4.89 3.13 -0.52
C GLU A 33 -4.39 1.70 -0.27
N HIS A 34 -4.33 1.24 0.97
CA HIS A 34 -3.90 -0.12 1.30
C HIS A 34 -4.83 -1.19 0.71
N LYS A 35 -6.14 -0.96 0.74
CA LYS A 35 -7.12 -1.84 0.10
C LYS A 35 -6.91 -1.91 -1.41
N MET A 36 -6.77 -0.76 -2.07
CA MET A 36 -6.48 -0.68 -3.50
C MET A 36 -5.16 -1.35 -3.85
N LYS A 37 -4.14 -1.24 -2.99
CA LYS A 37 -2.85 -1.93 -3.17
C LYS A 37 -2.99 -3.45 -3.17
N ARG A 38 -3.88 -4.00 -2.34
CA ARG A 38 -4.14 -5.45 -2.31
C ARG A 38 -4.78 -5.91 -3.62
N GLU A 39 -5.79 -5.19 -4.10
CA GLU A 39 -6.47 -5.51 -5.36
C GLU A 39 -5.52 -5.38 -6.56
N PHE A 40 -4.69 -4.33 -6.58
CA PHE A 40 -3.65 -4.15 -7.59
C PHE A 40 -2.65 -5.32 -7.60
N LYS A 41 -2.21 -5.76 -6.41
CA LYS A 41 -1.33 -6.93 -6.26
C LYS A 41 -2.02 -8.23 -6.72
N GLU A 42 -3.29 -8.42 -6.41
CA GLU A 42 -4.06 -9.59 -6.85
C GLU A 42 -4.13 -9.67 -8.38
N GLU A 43 -4.29 -8.54 -9.05
CA GLU A 43 -4.27 -8.47 -10.50
C GLU A 43 -2.87 -8.79 -11.08
N ALA A 44 -1.81 -8.29 -10.46
CA ALA A 44 -0.45 -8.65 -10.85
C ALA A 44 -0.16 -10.16 -10.64
N ILE A 45 -0.68 -10.77 -9.59
CA ILE A 45 -0.56 -12.22 -9.36
C ILE A 45 -1.19 -13.02 -10.50
N LYS A 46 -2.36 -12.59 -11.02
CA LYS A 46 -2.98 -13.23 -12.19
C LYS A 46 -2.10 -13.13 -13.44
N LYS A 47 -1.49 -11.95 -13.68
CA LYS A 47 -0.57 -11.76 -14.81
C LYS A 47 0.69 -12.62 -14.68
N CYS A 48 1.18 -12.80 -13.45
CA CYS A 48 2.35 -13.62 -13.14
C CYS A 48 2.01 -15.08 -12.82
N GLU A 49 0.83 -15.57 -13.20
CA GLU A 49 0.37 -16.91 -12.83
C GLU A 49 1.33 -18.01 -13.32
N GLN A 50 1.89 -17.86 -14.52
CA GLN A 50 2.75 -18.89 -15.09
C GLN A 50 4.10 -19.07 -14.37
N PRO A 51 4.91 -18.03 -14.12
CA PRO A 51 6.12 -18.18 -13.30
C PRO A 51 5.80 -18.64 -11.85
N LEU A 52 4.65 -18.23 -11.29
CA LEU A 52 4.15 -18.72 -10.00
C LEU A 52 3.85 -20.23 -10.02
N LYS A 53 3.16 -20.74 -11.04
CA LYS A 53 2.88 -22.17 -11.22
C LYS A 53 4.16 -22.98 -11.34
N ASN A 54 5.10 -22.53 -12.17
CA ASN A 54 6.38 -23.22 -12.37
C ASN A 54 7.20 -23.30 -11.07
N PHE A 55 7.24 -22.20 -10.30
CA PHE A 55 7.87 -22.21 -8.99
C PHE A 55 7.15 -23.15 -8.02
N GLY A 56 5.81 -23.14 -8.01
CA GLY A 56 5.00 -24.03 -7.16
C GLY A 56 5.27 -25.50 -7.44
N GLN A 57 5.33 -25.89 -8.71
CA GLN A 57 5.70 -27.25 -9.12
C GLN A 57 7.11 -27.62 -8.65
N CYS A 58 8.10 -26.76 -8.92
CA CYS A 58 9.48 -26.98 -8.47
C CYS A 58 9.58 -27.09 -6.94
N ALA A 59 8.84 -26.25 -6.20
CA ALA A 59 8.84 -26.24 -4.74
C ALA A 59 8.24 -27.53 -4.16
N GLN A 60 7.16 -28.04 -4.75
CA GLN A 60 6.57 -29.32 -4.36
C GLN A 60 7.54 -30.49 -4.56
N GLU A 61 8.28 -30.52 -5.66
CA GLU A 61 9.26 -31.58 -5.97
C GLU A 61 10.56 -31.46 -5.15
N SER A 62 11.02 -30.23 -4.90
CA SER A 62 12.32 -29.96 -4.27
C SER A 62 12.29 -30.01 -2.74
N GLY A 63 11.12 -29.82 -2.12
CA GLY A 63 10.96 -29.81 -0.67
C GLY A 63 11.92 -28.82 0.01
N LEU A 64 12.70 -29.30 0.98
CA LEU A 64 13.67 -28.48 1.71
C LEU A 64 14.77 -27.86 0.83
N LEU A 65 15.02 -28.41 -0.37
CA LEU A 65 16.04 -27.91 -1.28
C LEU A 65 15.53 -26.81 -2.23
N VAL A 66 14.29 -26.33 -2.07
CA VAL A 66 13.64 -25.31 -2.94
C VAL A 66 14.50 -24.05 -3.15
N VAL A 67 15.17 -23.57 -2.09
CA VAL A 67 15.98 -22.34 -2.15
C VAL A 67 17.22 -22.51 -3.03
N PHE A 68 17.66 -23.74 -3.28
CA PHE A 68 18.78 -24.04 -4.18
C PHE A 68 18.29 -24.42 -5.57
N LYS A 69 17.32 -25.34 -5.65
CA LYS A 69 16.84 -25.92 -6.91
C LYS A 69 15.92 -25.01 -7.71
N CYS A 70 15.14 -24.14 -7.05
CA CYS A 70 14.11 -23.33 -7.70
C CYS A 70 14.48 -21.84 -7.85
N ARG A 71 15.77 -21.49 -7.73
CA ARG A 71 16.26 -20.11 -7.81
C ARG A 71 15.87 -19.42 -9.11
N GLU A 72 16.00 -20.11 -10.23
CA GLU A 72 15.65 -19.57 -11.55
C GLU A 72 14.15 -19.25 -11.67
N PHE A 73 13.28 -20.10 -11.11
CA PHE A 73 11.84 -19.84 -11.10
C PHE A 73 11.49 -18.66 -10.17
N ASN A 74 12.16 -18.54 -9.02
CA ASN A 74 12.00 -17.37 -8.15
C ASN A 74 12.45 -16.08 -8.86
N ARG A 75 13.55 -16.11 -9.61
CA ARG A 75 14.00 -14.96 -10.41
C ARG A 75 12.93 -14.50 -11.39
N LYS A 76 12.32 -15.44 -12.13
CA LYS A 76 11.22 -15.14 -13.07
C LYS A 76 9.99 -14.54 -12.39
N ILE A 77 9.65 -14.99 -11.18
CA ILE A 77 8.58 -14.36 -10.39
C ILE A 77 8.94 -12.91 -10.07
N ASN A 78 10.17 -12.67 -9.59
CA ASN A 78 10.60 -11.31 -9.24
C ASN A 78 10.62 -10.40 -10.47
N GLU A 79 11.14 -10.87 -11.61
CA GLU A 79 11.10 -10.15 -12.89
C GLU A 79 9.66 -9.73 -13.26
N CYS A 80 8.72 -10.68 -13.23
CA CYS A 80 7.31 -10.41 -13.54
C CYS A 80 6.64 -9.45 -12.54
N MET A 81 6.90 -9.63 -11.23
CA MET A 81 6.33 -8.78 -10.19
C MET A 81 6.92 -7.38 -10.19
N THR A 82 8.19 -7.22 -10.57
CA THR A 82 8.79 -5.91 -10.80
C THR A 82 8.14 -5.20 -11.97
N GLU A 83 7.74 -5.91 -13.03
CA GLU A 83 7.07 -5.30 -14.17
C GLU A 83 5.62 -4.87 -13.85
N HIS A 84 4.88 -5.69 -13.10
CA HIS A 84 3.43 -5.52 -12.93
C HIS A 84 2.99 -5.00 -11.57
N ASN A 85 3.85 -5.03 -10.54
CA ASN A 85 3.51 -4.67 -9.17
C ASN A 85 4.56 -3.74 -8.52
N SER A 86 5.26 -2.94 -9.32
CA SER A 86 6.22 -1.97 -8.77
C SER A 86 5.52 -0.83 -8.02
N PRO A 87 6.23 -0.14 -7.11
CA PRO A 87 5.72 1.08 -6.48
C PRO A 87 5.29 2.14 -7.49
N GLU A 88 6.07 2.35 -8.55
CA GLU A 88 5.79 3.34 -9.61
C GLU A 88 4.49 3.00 -10.34
N LYS A 89 4.28 1.72 -10.68
CA LYS A 89 3.05 1.24 -11.31
C LYS A 89 1.84 1.41 -10.40
N PHE A 90 2.01 1.23 -9.10
CA PHE A 90 0.94 1.46 -8.14
C PHE A 90 0.60 2.96 -8.01
N GLU A 91 1.60 3.85 -8.05
CA GLU A 91 1.35 5.30 -8.08
C GLU A 91 0.62 5.74 -9.36
N GLU A 92 1.02 5.21 -10.52
CA GLU A 92 0.30 5.42 -11.79
C GLU A 92 -1.16 4.96 -11.67
N PHE A 93 -1.39 3.78 -11.10
CA PHE A 93 -2.73 3.23 -10.85
C PHE A 93 -3.55 4.13 -9.92
N LEU A 94 -2.98 4.64 -8.83
CA LEU A 94 -3.69 5.56 -7.94
C LEU A 94 -4.03 6.90 -8.62
N LYS A 95 -3.15 7.44 -9.45
CA LYS A 95 -3.40 8.66 -10.22
C LYS A 95 -4.50 8.45 -11.25
N ALA A 96 -4.49 7.34 -11.96
CA ALA A 96 -5.53 6.98 -12.93
C ALA A 96 -6.90 6.75 -12.27
N ASN A 97 -6.92 6.28 -11.02
CA ASN A 97 -8.12 5.92 -10.29
C ASN A 97 -8.43 6.87 -9.12
N GLN A 98 -8.08 8.16 -9.24
CA GLN A 98 -8.18 9.13 -8.13
C GLN A 98 -9.63 9.29 -7.62
N ASP A 99 -10.60 9.37 -8.53
CA ASP A 99 -12.02 9.45 -8.17
C ASP A 99 -12.49 8.23 -7.35
N GLU A 100 -11.95 7.06 -7.66
CA GLU A 100 -12.25 5.82 -6.94
C GLU A 100 -11.63 5.84 -5.54
N LEU A 101 -10.39 6.32 -5.42
CA LEU A 101 -9.72 6.47 -4.13
C LEU A 101 -10.49 7.43 -3.21
N ASP A 102 -10.98 8.55 -3.74
CA ASP A 102 -11.75 9.53 -2.96
C ASP A 102 -13.10 8.94 -2.51
N LYS A 103 -13.81 8.24 -3.41
CA LYS A 103 -15.05 7.52 -3.07
C LYS A 103 -14.82 6.48 -1.98
N ARG A 104 -13.74 5.69 -2.07
CA ARG A 104 -13.39 4.67 -1.07
C ARG A 104 -12.99 5.31 0.26
N THR A 105 -12.25 6.41 0.22
CA THR A 105 -11.89 7.19 1.41
C THR A 105 -13.13 7.73 2.13
N LEU A 106 -14.11 8.26 1.39
CA LEU A 106 -15.39 8.70 1.95
C LEU A 106 -16.18 7.53 2.56
N ARG A 107 -16.29 6.40 1.84
CA ARG A 107 -16.96 5.21 2.38
C ARG A 107 -16.33 4.71 3.68
N SER A 108 -15.00 4.70 3.76
CA SER A 108 -14.28 4.30 4.96
C SER A 108 -14.46 5.27 6.13
N LYS A 109 -14.74 6.56 5.88
CA LYS A 109 -15.09 7.53 6.93
C LYS A 109 -16.49 7.32 7.49
N THR A 110 -17.43 6.84 6.66
CA THR A 110 -18.84 6.69 7.02
C THR A 110 -19.21 5.30 7.55
N ALA A 111 -18.30 4.33 7.44
CA ALA A 111 -18.47 2.95 7.89
C ALA A 111 -17.97 2.78 9.32
#